data_AF-A0A2E0TG79-F1
#
_entry.id   AF-A0A2E0TG79-F1
#
_cell.length_a   1.000
_cell.length_b   1.000
_cell.length_c   1.000
_cell.angle_alpha   90.00
_cell.angle_beta   90.00
_cell.angle_gamma   90.00
#
_symmetry.space_group_name_H-M   'P 1'
#
loop_
_entity.id
_entity.type
_entity.pdbx_description
1 polymer ?
#
loop_
_entity_poly.entity_id
_entity_poly.type
_entity_poly.pdbx_seq_one_letter_code
_entity_poly.pdbx_strand_id
1 'polypeptide(L)'
;MIRSTALSLALALALACGDDDGMSLPDATTDLDGGATLDGGGEDAGPPADGGRDAGPPPLCPTDTPVLDAASGTPAFAVVGSDYTSTSLALLGADGAVLDEGWIDSGTTDPGLVSTLGGDVVVASNGPAGTITIVDRFGVDVLSRFCLDGSLVGQLRATAVEGWGPNPRDFEVVDADEAWVSRYEPNPAEDAPTLERGTDLLGVNPTTMELDGGRVDLTVFSETVTGLDGEGMETDVAVAARPDAIVRRGDFLVVGLDRIPVDLFGEARGYGDGRAALVDLADGSVEPIELSGLANCGSVQAVPGSETDVIVACSGYSTMGFGDAAGERMTTGLVRLRVSAEGEVSEEQRWAATDDDDSIVAVGGLVVLGEDDVVGVAPGNFADVNDRLVRTNMATGVQEVVATAGGSFVLGGGATDGAGLLLVPDATDGEAAVRVFTVTAEAITEGTALPVGPTTLPPRSIHPL
;
A
#
# COMPACT_ATOMS: atom_id res chain seq x y z
N MET A 1 32.46 -3.31 -17.81
CA MET A 1 32.86 -2.69 -16.54
C MET A 1 32.18 -1.34 -16.22
N ILE A 2 31.24 -0.80 -17.01
CA ILE A 2 30.38 0.36 -16.62
C ILE A 2 28.88 0.16 -16.98
N ARG A 3 28.52 -0.92 -17.70
CA ARG A 3 27.13 -1.18 -18.18
C ARG A 3 26.28 -2.12 -17.29
N SER A 4 26.82 -2.62 -16.18
CA SER A 4 26.22 -3.66 -15.31
C SER A 4 25.86 -3.13 -13.91
N THR A 5 26.15 -1.85 -13.64
CA THR A 5 25.93 -1.17 -12.36
C THR A 5 24.69 -0.27 -12.36
N ALA A 6 24.10 0.01 -13.53
CA ALA A 6 22.98 0.95 -13.69
C ALA A 6 21.59 0.27 -13.84
N LEU A 7 21.54 -1.05 -14.07
CA LEU A 7 20.28 -1.83 -14.08
C LEU A 7 20.03 -2.49 -12.71
N SER A 8 21.04 -2.50 -11.84
CA SER A 8 21.04 -3.04 -10.48
C SER A 8 20.59 -2.03 -9.43
N LEU A 9 20.46 -0.75 -9.81
CA LEU A 9 19.70 0.26 -9.06
C LEU A 9 18.20 -0.05 -9.23
N ALA A 10 17.74 -0.33 -10.45
CA ALA A 10 16.33 -0.59 -10.78
C ALA A 10 15.65 -1.85 -10.18
N LEU A 11 16.36 -2.68 -9.39
CA LEU A 11 15.74 -3.72 -8.53
C LEU A 11 15.92 -3.40 -7.03
N ALA A 12 16.76 -2.43 -6.66
CA ALA A 12 16.80 -1.86 -5.32
C ALA A 12 15.48 -1.13 -4.99
N LEU A 13 14.83 -0.57 -6.01
CA LEU A 13 13.42 -0.16 -6.05
C LEU A 13 12.40 -1.17 -5.54
N ALA A 14 12.30 -2.36 -6.13
CA ALA A 14 11.25 -3.34 -5.77
C ALA A 14 11.30 -3.79 -4.30
N LEU A 15 12.35 -3.40 -3.57
CA LEU A 15 12.81 -3.96 -2.30
C LEU A 15 13.18 -2.91 -1.25
N ALA A 16 12.93 -1.62 -1.44
CA ALA A 16 13.16 -0.63 -0.38
C ALA A 16 12.18 -0.74 0.82
N CYS A 17 11.41 -1.85 0.93
CA CYS A 17 10.14 -2.04 1.67
C CYS A 17 8.88 -1.85 0.81
N GLY A 18 8.95 -2.30 -0.45
CA GLY A 18 7.89 -2.16 -1.45
C GLY A 18 7.97 -0.81 -2.15
N ASP A 19 8.80 -0.80 -3.21
CA ASP A 19 8.95 0.23 -4.25
C ASP A 19 9.50 1.61 -3.80
N ASP A 20 10.81 1.86 -4.00
CA ASP A 20 11.40 3.22 -4.14
C ASP A 20 12.81 3.27 -4.81
N ASP A 21 12.97 4.09 -5.86
CA ASP A 21 14.20 4.78 -6.30
C ASP A 21 13.79 5.99 -7.16
N GLY A 22 14.35 7.12 -6.78
CA GLY A 22 14.25 8.38 -7.49
C GLY A 22 15.11 8.48 -8.75
N MET A 23 14.60 9.27 -9.69
CA MET A 23 15.43 10.01 -10.64
C MET A 23 14.98 11.46 -10.72
N SER A 24 15.84 12.37 -10.26
CA SER A 24 15.79 13.79 -10.62
C SER A 24 16.04 13.93 -12.13
N LEU A 25 15.11 14.55 -12.87
CA LEU A 25 15.35 15.03 -14.24
C LEU A 25 15.22 16.56 -14.34
N PRO A 26 15.94 17.19 -15.30
CA PRO A 26 16.25 18.61 -15.28
C PRO A 26 15.17 19.46 -15.96
N ASP A 27 15.10 20.72 -15.49
CA ASP A 27 14.44 21.89 -16.10
C ASP A 27 13.96 21.69 -17.56
N ALA A 28 12.64 21.65 -17.73
CA ALA A 28 11.99 21.89 -19.00
C ALA A 28 11.03 23.08 -18.84
N THR A 29 11.62 24.28 -18.86
CA THR A 29 10.89 25.49 -19.24
C THR A 29 10.34 25.30 -20.64
N THR A 30 9.02 25.24 -20.80
CA THR A 30 8.38 25.56 -22.07
C THR A 30 7.21 26.50 -21.84
N ASP A 31 7.41 27.72 -22.36
CA ASP A 31 6.43 28.78 -22.52
C ASP A 31 5.09 28.26 -23.04
N LEU A 32 4.00 28.61 -22.35
CA LEU A 32 2.67 28.70 -22.95
C LEU A 32 2.23 30.17 -22.91
N ASP A 33 2.74 30.89 -23.90
CA ASP A 33 2.21 32.18 -24.33
C ASP A 33 1.03 31.89 -25.29
N GLY A 34 -0.18 32.29 -24.89
CA GLY A 34 -1.39 31.91 -25.63
C GLY A 34 -2.64 32.61 -25.13
N GLY A 35 -2.63 33.94 -25.06
CA GLY A 35 -3.83 34.72 -24.80
C GLY A 35 -4.90 34.56 -25.89
N ALA A 36 -6.15 34.43 -25.46
CA ALA A 36 -7.32 34.84 -26.23
C ALA A 36 -8.43 35.31 -25.27
N THR A 37 -8.63 36.62 -25.25
CA THR A 37 -9.82 37.31 -24.74
C THR A 37 -11.00 37.11 -25.70
N LEU A 38 -12.24 36.99 -25.18
CA LEU A 38 -13.34 37.96 -25.37
C LEU A 38 -14.73 37.38 -25.00
N ASP A 39 -15.49 38.22 -24.27
CA ASP A 39 -16.96 38.39 -24.19
C ASP A 39 -17.88 37.21 -23.81
N GLY A 40 -18.92 37.34 -22.98
CA GLY A 40 -19.61 38.50 -22.42
C GLY A 40 -21.12 38.24 -22.40
N GLY A 41 -21.75 38.27 -21.22
CA GLY A 41 -23.20 38.16 -21.00
C GLY A 41 -23.63 36.77 -20.49
N GLY A 42 -24.57 36.61 -19.57
CA GLY A 42 -25.49 37.53 -18.92
C GLY A 42 -26.27 36.72 -17.87
N GLU A 43 -26.80 37.43 -16.89
CA GLU A 43 -27.46 36.96 -15.68
C GLU A 43 -28.69 36.07 -15.96
N ASP A 44 -28.85 34.99 -15.19
CA ASP A 44 -30.18 34.49 -14.81
C ASP A 44 -30.08 33.73 -13.47
N ALA A 45 -30.22 34.49 -12.38
CA ALA A 45 -30.35 33.97 -11.03
C ALA A 45 -31.78 33.44 -10.83
N GLY A 46 -31.95 32.13 -10.95
CA GLY A 46 -33.15 31.44 -10.46
C GLY A 46 -33.22 31.49 -8.93
N PRO A 47 -34.43 31.52 -8.33
CA PRO A 47 -34.59 31.63 -6.88
C PRO A 47 -34.03 30.39 -6.17
N PRO A 48 -33.54 30.52 -4.92
CA PRO A 48 -33.00 29.39 -4.18
C PRO A 48 -34.13 28.40 -3.92
N ALA A 49 -33.96 27.16 -4.39
CA ALA A 49 -34.80 26.05 -4.01
C ALA A 49 -34.70 25.85 -2.49
N ASP A 50 -35.86 25.63 -1.92
CA ASP A 50 -36.14 25.44 -0.51
C ASP A 50 -35.40 24.23 0.06
N GLY A 51 -34.60 24.49 1.10
CA GLY A 51 -33.93 23.46 1.88
C GLY A 51 -34.92 22.51 2.54
N GLY A 52 -35.13 21.36 1.90
CA GLY A 52 -35.67 20.16 2.54
C GLY A 52 -34.58 19.49 3.37
N ARG A 53 -34.69 19.62 4.69
CA ARG A 53 -33.96 18.80 5.67
C ARG A 53 -34.54 17.38 5.64
N ASP A 54 -34.00 16.51 4.79
CA ASP A 54 -34.06 15.03 4.88
C ASP A 54 -33.41 14.34 3.66
N ALA A 55 -32.35 14.91 3.08
CA ALA A 55 -31.46 14.07 2.28
C ALA A 55 -30.71 13.23 3.31
N GLY A 56 -30.90 11.91 3.29
CA GLY A 56 -29.97 11.00 3.96
C GLY A 56 -28.54 11.26 3.50
N PRO A 57 -27.53 10.61 4.12
CA PRO A 57 -26.15 10.74 3.64
C PRO A 57 -26.12 10.56 2.12
N PRO A 58 -25.40 11.43 1.39
CA PRO A 58 -25.32 11.33 -0.07
C PRO A 58 -24.89 9.91 -0.43
N PRO A 59 -25.41 9.34 -1.54
CA PRO A 59 -24.99 8.02 -1.96
C PRO A 59 -23.47 8.02 -2.19
N LEU A 60 -22.81 6.94 -1.76
CA LEU A 60 -21.36 6.76 -1.96
C LEU A 60 -20.95 6.80 -3.44
N CYS A 61 -21.89 6.52 -4.34
CA CYS A 61 -21.71 6.61 -5.79
C CYS A 61 -22.57 7.73 -6.36
N PRO A 62 -21.98 8.66 -7.14
CA PRO A 62 -22.75 9.68 -7.84
C PRO A 62 -23.62 9.02 -8.91
N THR A 63 -24.74 9.67 -9.25
CA THR A 63 -25.60 9.25 -10.37
C THR A 63 -25.19 9.88 -11.70
N ASP A 64 -23.97 10.40 -11.77
CA ASP A 64 -23.45 11.11 -12.93
C ASP A 64 -23.16 10.15 -14.09
N THR A 65 -22.82 10.70 -15.25
CA THR A 65 -22.50 9.88 -16.42
C THR A 65 -21.19 9.13 -16.14
N PRO A 66 -21.16 7.78 -16.24
CA PRO A 66 -19.95 7.01 -16.05
C PRO A 66 -18.82 7.49 -16.97
N VAL A 67 -17.61 7.55 -16.44
CA VAL A 67 -16.40 7.90 -17.19
C VAL A 67 -15.67 6.66 -17.67
N LEU A 68 -15.93 5.51 -17.04
CA LEU A 68 -15.51 4.18 -17.48
C LEU A 68 -16.72 3.33 -17.88
N ASP A 69 -16.46 2.26 -18.60
CA ASP A 69 -17.46 1.19 -18.74
C ASP A 69 -17.70 0.55 -17.36
N ALA A 70 -18.94 0.15 -17.09
CA ALA A 70 -19.26 -0.59 -15.86
C ALA A 70 -18.50 -1.91 -15.83
N ALA A 71 -18.03 -2.31 -14.64
CA ALA A 71 -17.38 -3.59 -14.44
C ALA A 71 -18.29 -4.74 -14.86
N SER A 72 -17.69 -5.77 -15.46
CA SER A 72 -18.39 -6.93 -15.96
C SER A 72 -18.81 -7.84 -14.80
N GLY A 73 -20.04 -7.69 -14.30
CA GLY A 73 -20.56 -8.55 -13.24
C GLY A 73 -20.29 -8.01 -11.83
N THR A 74 -19.85 -8.84 -10.89
CA THR A 74 -19.57 -8.44 -9.50
C THR A 74 -18.12 -8.81 -9.14
N PRO A 75 -17.19 -7.85 -9.31
CA PRO A 75 -15.80 -8.01 -8.88
C PRO A 75 -15.69 -8.30 -7.39
N ALA A 76 -14.71 -9.14 -7.04
CA ALA A 76 -14.29 -9.43 -5.68
C ALA A 76 -12.79 -9.16 -5.47
N PHE A 77 -12.02 -9.04 -6.55
CA PHE A 77 -10.61 -8.71 -6.51
C PHE A 77 -10.22 -7.75 -7.63
N ALA A 78 -9.22 -6.93 -7.36
CA ALA A 78 -8.52 -6.13 -8.35
C ALA A 78 -7.07 -6.61 -8.47
N VAL A 79 -6.57 -6.73 -9.70
CA VAL A 79 -5.18 -7.12 -10.01
C VAL A 79 -4.47 -5.93 -10.64
N VAL A 80 -3.41 -5.47 -10.00
CA VAL A 80 -2.54 -4.43 -10.54
C VAL A 80 -1.46 -5.10 -11.38
N GLY A 81 -1.50 -4.90 -12.69
CA GLY A 81 -0.43 -5.25 -13.61
C GLY A 81 0.44 -4.03 -13.90
N SER A 82 1.77 -4.16 -13.81
CA SER A 82 2.68 -3.01 -14.00
C SER A 82 4.07 -3.43 -14.46
N ASP A 83 4.67 -2.58 -15.30
CA ASP A 83 6.09 -2.58 -15.66
C ASP A 83 6.87 -1.45 -14.97
N TYR A 84 6.25 -0.82 -13.96
CA TYR A 84 6.70 0.35 -13.21
C TYR A 84 6.80 1.65 -14.02
N THR A 85 6.33 1.64 -15.28
CA THR A 85 6.17 2.83 -16.13
C THR A 85 4.72 3.04 -16.52
N SER A 86 4.00 1.94 -16.74
CA SER A 86 2.57 1.88 -17.05
C SER A 86 1.90 0.84 -16.17
N THR A 87 0.60 1.03 -15.95
CA THR A 87 -0.24 0.18 -15.11
C THR A 87 -1.52 -0.19 -15.83
N SER A 88 -2.03 -1.38 -15.54
CA SER A 88 -3.40 -1.81 -15.85
C SER A 88 -4.04 -2.44 -14.63
N LEU A 89 -5.32 -2.19 -14.43
CA LEU A 89 -6.12 -2.80 -13.39
C LEU A 89 -7.12 -3.77 -14.00
N ALA A 90 -6.94 -5.06 -13.72
CA ALA A 90 -7.91 -6.10 -14.08
C ALA A 90 -8.85 -6.40 -12.91
N LEU A 91 -10.06 -6.87 -13.19
CA LEU A 91 -11.06 -7.23 -12.20
C LEU A 91 -11.38 -8.72 -12.27
N LEU A 92 -11.41 -9.38 -11.11
CA LEU A 92 -11.75 -10.79 -10.98
C LEU A 92 -13.01 -10.97 -10.13
N GLY A 93 -13.78 -12.02 -10.43
CA GLY A 93 -14.93 -12.45 -9.63
C GLY A 93 -14.52 -13.22 -8.38
N ALA A 94 -15.51 -13.55 -7.54
CA ALA A 94 -15.28 -14.26 -6.28
C ALA A 94 -14.68 -15.68 -6.44
N ASP A 95 -14.84 -16.30 -7.60
CA ASP A 95 -14.23 -17.59 -7.95
C ASP A 95 -12.85 -17.44 -8.60
N GLY A 96 -12.32 -16.21 -8.69
CA GLY A 96 -11.09 -15.86 -9.39
C GLY A 96 -11.25 -15.71 -10.90
N ALA A 97 -12.45 -15.88 -11.49
CA ALA A 97 -12.62 -15.73 -12.92
C ALA A 97 -12.36 -14.29 -13.38
N VAL A 98 -11.67 -14.11 -14.51
CA VAL A 98 -11.43 -12.79 -15.09
C VAL A 98 -12.74 -12.21 -15.60
N LEU A 99 -13.12 -11.06 -15.04
CA LEU A 99 -14.29 -10.30 -15.45
C LEU A 99 -13.91 -9.24 -16.47
N ASP A 100 -12.86 -8.48 -16.18
CA ASP A 100 -12.29 -7.45 -17.04
C ASP A 100 -10.77 -7.56 -17.03
N GLU A 101 -10.14 -7.68 -18.20
CA GLU A 101 -8.67 -7.81 -18.32
C GLU A 101 -7.92 -6.48 -18.12
N GLY A 102 -8.61 -5.35 -18.21
CA GLY A 102 -8.03 -4.02 -18.08
C GLY A 102 -9.14 -2.99 -17.99
N TRP A 103 -9.79 -2.93 -16.83
CA TRP A 103 -10.93 -2.05 -16.58
C TRP A 103 -10.52 -0.58 -16.59
N ILE A 104 -9.32 -0.28 -16.08
CA ILE A 104 -8.64 1.00 -16.19
C ILE A 104 -7.15 0.76 -16.42
N ASP A 105 -6.51 1.54 -17.28
CA ASP A 105 -5.08 1.43 -17.59
C ASP A 105 -4.46 2.81 -17.87
N SER A 106 -3.13 2.89 -18.00
CA SER A 106 -2.41 4.12 -18.34
C SER A 106 -2.86 4.81 -19.64
N GLY A 107 -3.60 4.12 -20.51
CA GLY A 107 -4.13 4.65 -21.76
C GLY A 107 -5.57 5.17 -21.68
N THR A 108 -6.28 4.98 -20.57
CA THR A 108 -7.69 5.34 -20.46
C THR A 108 -7.87 6.88 -20.40
N THR A 109 -8.62 7.47 -21.33
CA THR A 109 -8.76 8.93 -21.38
C THR A 109 -9.90 9.40 -20.49
N ASP A 110 -9.60 9.99 -19.32
CA ASP A 110 -10.59 10.56 -18.39
C ASP A 110 -10.43 12.08 -18.22
N PRO A 111 -11.51 12.89 -18.19
CA PRO A 111 -11.47 14.27 -17.70
C PRO A 111 -11.24 14.35 -16.19
N GLY A 112 -9.99 14.52 -15.75
CA GLY A 112 -9.64 14.63 -14.34
C GLY A 112 -8.35 15.43 -14.06
N LEU A 113 -7.89 15.39 -12.80
CA LEU A 113 -6.65 16.02 -12.32
C LEU A 113 -5.39 15.47 -12.97
N VAL A 114 -5.40 14.20 -13.37
CA VAL A 114 -4.28 13.52 -14.04
C VAL A 114 -4.77 12.69 -15.22
N SER A 115 -3.97 12.63 -16.29
CA SER A 115 -4.11 11.55 -17.27
C SER A 115 -3.79 10.23 -16.59
N THR A 116 -4.52 9.19 -16.96
CA THR A 116 -4.52 7.84 -16.40
C THR A 116 -3.24 7.27 -15.82
N LEU A 117 -3.43 6.58 -14.69
CA LEU A 117 -2.52 5.70 -13.93
C LEU A 117 -1.06 5.77 -14.34
N GLY A 118 -0.22 6.28 -13.44
CA GLY A 118 1.23 6.22 -13.51
C GLY A 118 1.79 4.81 -13.45
N GLY A 119 3.11 4.72 -13.37
CA GLY A 119 3.83 3.45 -13.28
C GLY A 119 3.72 2.79 -11.91
N ASP A 120 3.38 3.55 -10.87
CA ASP A 120 3.39 3.09 -9.51
C ASP A 120 2.04 3.30 -8.82
N VAL A 121 1.26 2.23 -8.76
CA VAL A 121 -0.14 2.25 -8.37
C VAL A 121 -0.41 1.14 -7.38
N VAL A 122 -1.14 1.48 -6.32
CA VAL A 122 -1.72 0.51 -5.40
C VAL A 122 -3.23 0.69 -5.32
N VAL A 123 -3.93 -0.34 -4.89
CA VAL A 123 -5.35 -0.25 -4.54
C VAL A 123 -5.44 -0.17 -3.02
N ALA A 124 -6.32 0.72 -2.54
CA ALA A 124 -6.55 0.88 -1.11
C ALA A 124 -6.96 -0.45 -0.46
N SER A 125 -6.47 -0.71 0.75
CA SER A 125 -6.63 -2.00 1.42
C SER A 125 -8.07 -2.31 1.83
N ASN A 126 -8.89 -1.28 2.08
CA ASN A 126 -10.32 -1.42 2.32
C ASN A 126 -11.14 -0.32 1.64
N GLY A 127 -12.26 -0.71 1.05
CA GLY A 127 -13.25 0.21 0.50
C GLY A 127 -14.67 -0.28 0.77
N PRO A 128 -15.66 0.63 0.82
CA PRO A 128 -17.06 0.26 0.74
C PRO A 128 -17.32 -0.59 -0.50
N ALA A 129 -18.11 -1.65 -0.32
CA ALA A 129 -18.50 -2.56 -1.39
C ALA A 129 -19.06 -1.79 -2.60
N GLY A 130 -18.63 -2.18 -3.80
CA GLY A 130 -19.04 -1.51 -5.04
C GLY A 130 -18.21 -0.28 -5.40
N THR A 131 -17.16 0.03 -4.63
CA THR A 131 -16.20 1.08 -4.95
C THR A 131 -14.77 0.55 -4.97
N ILE A 132 -13.90 1.29 -5.63
CA ILE A 132 -12.46 1.05 -5.61
C ILE A 132 -11.74 2.39 -5.53
N THR A 133 -10.76 2.47 -4.64
CA THR A 133 -9.85 3.62 -4.56
C THR A 133 -8.49 3.20 -5.06
N ILE A 134 -8.03 3.88 -6.10
CA ILE A 134 -6.72 3.69 -6.71
C ILE A 134 -5.82 4.80 -6.20
N VAL A 135 -4.64 4.44 -5.70
CA VAL A 135 -3.63 5.37 -5.21
C VAL A 135 -2.48 5.35 -6.21
N ASP A 136 -2.38 6.42 -7.00
CA ASP A 136 -1.26 6.67 -7.90
C ASP A 136 -0.19 7.40 -7.10
N ARG A 137 0.80 6.63 -6.66
CA ARG A 137 1.80 7.08 -5.71
C ARG A 137 3.03 7.62 -6.46
N PHE A 138 4.04 8.02 -5.69
CA PHE A 138 5.34 8.44 -6.19
C PHE A 138 5.34 9.43 -7.38
N GLY A 139 5.22 10.72 -7.07
CA GLY A 139 5.35 11.81 -8.04
C GLY A 139 4.06 12.18 -8.77
N VAL A 140 3.06 11.29 -8.79
CA VAL A 140 1.68 11.66 -9.13
C VAL A 140 0.94 12.13 -7.87
N ASP A 141 0.98 11.31 -6.82
CA ASP A 141 0.40 11.56 -5.49
C ASP A 141 -1.10 11.87 -5.53
N VAL A 142 -1.85 11.12 -6.36
CA VAL A 142 -3.29 11.30 -6.56
C VAL A 142 -4.05 10.02 -6.24
N LEU A 143 -5.10 10.17 -5.43
CA LEU A 143 -6.09 9.15 -5.19
C LEU A 143 -7.27 9.35 -6.16
N SER A 144 -7.69 8.30 -6.83
CA SER A 144 -8.87 8.29 -7.70
C SER A 144 -9.85 7.26 -7.21
N ARG A 145 -11.08 7.68 -6.91
CA ARG A 145 -12.11 6.79 -6.41
C ARG A 145 -13.22 6.60 -7.43
N PHE A 146 -13.48 5.34 -7.76
CA PHE A 146 -14.51 4.95 -8.72
C PHE A 146 -15.55 4.06 -8.07
N CYS A 147 -16.75 4.10 -8.61
CA CYS A 147 -17.73 3.06 -8.42
C CYS A 147 -17.57 2.01 -9.52
N LEU A 148 -17.92 0.76 -9.20
CA LEU A 148 -17.83 -0.35 -10.16
C LEU A 148 -18.85 -0.25 -11.31
N ASP A 149 -19.75 0.73 -11.29
CA ASP A 149 -20.57 1.10 -12.45
C ASP A 149 -19.86 2.04 -13.45
N GLY A 150 -18.61 2.41 -13.16
CA GLY A 150 -17.76 3.26 -13.98
C GLY A 150 -17.86 4.75 -13.68
N SER A 151 -18.68 5.15 -12.70
CA SER A 151 -18.74 6.55 -12.25
C SER A 151 -17.52 6.93 -11.40
N LEU A 152 -16.98 8.13 -11.63
CA LEU A 152 -15.91 8.72 -10.82
C LEU A 152 -16.54 9.46 -9.65
N VAL A 153 -16.19 9.07 -8.42
CA VAL A 153 -16.57 9.81 -7.20
C VAL A 153 -15.77 11.10 -7.12
N GLY A 154 -14.46 11.01 -7.34
CA GLY A 154 -13.58 12.17 -7.40
C GLY A 154 -12.10 11.77 -7.39
N GLN A 155 -11.25 12.80 -7.52
CA GLN A 155 -9.80 12.67 -7.43
C GLN A 155 -9.25 13.66 -6.43
N LEU A 156 -8.27 13.22 -5.64
CA LEU A 156 -7.63 14.02 -4.62
C LEU A 156 -6.11 13.95 -4.77
N ARG A 157 -5.45 15.11 -4.84
CA ARG A 157 -4.00 15.18 -4.66
C ARG A 157 -3.67 15.20 -3.16
N ALA A 158 -2.78 14.33 -2.71
CA ALA A 158 -2.42 14.17 -1.29
C ALA A 158 -1.51 15.31 -0.72
N THR A 159 -1.27 16.34 -1.52
CA THR A 159 -0.46 17.53 -1.21
C THR A 159 -0.98 18.72 -2.01
N ALA A 160 -0.96 19.91 -1.41
CA ALA A 160 -1.17 21.16 -2.15
C ALA A 160 0.15 21.85 -2.55
N VAL A 161 1.29 21.31 -2.11
CA VAL A 161 2.62 21.90 -2.30
C VAL A 161 3.31 21.30 -3.52
N GLU A 162 3.74 22.18 -4.41
CA GLU A 162 4.53 21.80 -5.58
C GLU A 162 5.97 21.42 -5.18
N GLY A 163 6.50 20.34 -5.74
CA GLY A 163 7.89 19.91 -5.53
C GLY A 163 8.15 19.02 -4.31
N TRP A 164 7.12 18.67 -3.53
CA TRP A 164 7.17 17.64 -2.50
C TRP A 164 6.16 16.53 -2.81
N GLY A 165 6.61 15.27 -2.77
CA GLY A 165 5.78 14.10 -2.96
C GLY A 165 5.51 13.41 -1.62
N PRO A 166 4.27 13.40 -1.10
CA PRO A 166 3.93 12.71 0.14
C PRO A 166 3.98 11.18 0.03
N ASN A 167 3.97 10.64 -1.18
CA ASN A 167 3.93 9.20 -1.47
C ASN A 167 2.80 8.50 -0.70
N PRO A 168 1.52 8.76 -1.06
CA PRO A 168 0.39 8.15 -0.38
C PRO A 168 0.43 6.63 -0.56
N ARG A 169 0.16 5.87 0.51
CA ARG A 169 0.33 4.39 0.50
C ARG A 169 -0.98 3.63 0.63
N ASP A 170 -1.90 4.15 1.42
CA ASP A 170 -3.17 3.50 1.69
C ASP A 170 -4.29 4.52 1.92
N PHE A 171 -5.53 4.05 1.87
CA PHE A 171 -6.74 4.84 2.08
C PHE A 171 -7.79 4.02 2.81
N GLU A 172 -8.12 4.41 4.04
CA GLU A 172 -9.10 3.72 4.87
C GLU A 172 -10.37 4.56 4.98
N VAL A 173 -11.50 4.01 4.55
CA VAL A 173 -12.82 4.65 4.70
C VAL A 173 -13.43 4.26 6.04
N VAL A 174 -13.63 5.24 6.91
CA VAL A 174 -14.27 5.04 8.23
C VAL A 174 -15.78 5.05 8.06
N ASP A 175 -16.34 6.07 7.42
CA ASP A 175 -17.76 6.14 7.13
C ASP A 175 -18.06 6.96 5.86
N ALA A 176 -19.27 7.51 5.75
CA ALA A 176 -19.67 8.28 4.58
C ALA A 176 -18.98 9.66 4.49
N ASP A 177 -18.50 10.20 5.60
CA ASP A 177 -17.94 11.55 5.67
C ASP A 177 -16.48 11.57 6.13
N GLU A 178 -15.94 10.44 6.60
CA GLU A 178 -14.58 10.33 7.10
C GLU A 178 -13.77 9.20 6.43
N ALA A 179 -12.57 9.54 5.97
CA ALA A 179 -11.54 8.62 5.50
C ALA A 179 -10.14 9.18 5.75
N TRP A 180 -9.14 8.30 5.75
CA TRP A 180 -7.75 8.64 6.07
C TRP A 180 -6.79 8.13 5.00
N VAL A 181 -5.88 9.00 4.56
CA VAL A 181 -4.76 8.66 3.64
C VAL A 181 -3.47 8.57 4.44
N SER A 182 -2.72 7.47 4.35
CA SER A 182 -1.36 7.42 4.90
C SER A 182 -0.38 8.13 3.95
N ARG A 183 0.40 9.08 4.48
CA ARG A 183 1.44 9.79 3.72
C ARG A 183 2.82 9.40 4.25
N TYR A 184 3.54 8.63 3.44
CA TYR A 184 4.78 7.97 3.83
C TYR A 184 5.92 8.96 4.06
N GLU A 185 6.10 9.92 3.14
CA GLU A 185 7.26 10.82 3.15
C GLU A 185 7.07 12.00 4.10
N PRO A 186 8.07 12.36 4.92
CA PRO A 186 8.11 13.66 5.58
C PRO A 186 8.37 14.77 4.54
N ASN A 187 7.80 15.94 4.77
CA ASN A 187 8.17 17.14 4.03
C ASN A 187 9.50 17.69 4.57
N PRO A 188 10.54 17.84 3.74
CA PRO A 188 11.83 18.36 4.19
C PRO A 188 11.81 19.84 4.59
N ALA A 189 10.75 20.59 4.24
CA ALA A 189 10.59 21.97 4.65
C ALA A 189 10.13 22.07 6.12
N GLU A 190 11.03 22.48 7.01
CA GLU A 190 10.75 22.61 8.46
C GLU A 190 9.58 23.57 8.78
N ASP A 191 9.33 24.55 7.91
CA ASP A 191 8.26 25.54 8.04
C ASP A 191 7.00 25.22 7.23
N ALA A 192 6.90 23.99 6.70
CA ALA A 192 5.72 23.54 5.98
C ALA A 192 4.44 23.75 6.81
N PRO A 193 3.34 24.23 6.18
CA PRO A 193 2.03 24.29 6.81
C PRO A 193 1.66 22.95 7.43
N THR A 194 0.91 22.95 8.54
CA THR A 194 0.61 21.73 9.31
C THR A 194 0.09 20.57 8.45
N LEU A 195 -0.82 20.84 7.51
CA LEU A 195 -1.39 19.82 6.61
C LEU A 195 -0.42 19.32 5.53
N GLU A 196 0.74 19.94 5.37
CA GLU A 196 1.71 19.63 4.31
C GLU A 196 3.00 19.03 4.86
N ARG A 197 3.01 18.58 6.13
CA ARG A 197 4.21 18.07 6.79
C ARG A 197 4.55 16.61 6.45
N GLY A 198 3.56 15.83 5.99
CA GLY A 198 3.75 14.40 5.75
C GLY A 198 4.00 13.60 7.02
N THR A 199 4.33 12.31 6.86
CA THR A 199 4.50 11.35 7.97
C THR A 199 3.29 11.41 8.91
N ASP A 200 2.11 11.23 8.34
CA ASP A 200 0.82 11.43 8.99
C ASP A 200 -0.30 10.67 8.29
N LEU A 201 -1.49 10.71 8.92
CA LEU A 201 -2.74 10.45 8.22
C LEU A 201 -3.40 11.78 7.86
N LEU A 202 -3.83 11.91 6.61
CA LEU A 202 -4.54 13.08 6.09
C LEU A 202 -6.04 12.78 6.00
N GLY A 203 -6.87 13.65 6.59
CA GLY A 203 -8.33 13.51 6.61
C GLY A 203 -8.99 13.92 5.30
N VAL A 204 -9.94 13.11 4.85
CA VAL A 204 -10.61 13.22 3.54
C VAL A 204 -12.09 12.89 3.70
N ASN A 205 -12.97 13.67 3.08
CA ASN A 205 -14.34 13.23 2.88
C ASN A 205 -14.40 12.23 1.70
N PRO A 206 -14.78 10.97 1.92
CA PRO A 206 -14.73 9.92 0.91
C PRO A 206 -15.80 10.04 -0.18
N THR A 207 -16.85 10.84 0.02
CA THR A 207 -17.93 11.04 -0.97
C THR A 207 -17.67 12.21 -1.91
N THR A 208 -16.91 13.22 -1.46
CA THR A 208 -16.52 14.36 -2.29
C THR A 208 -15.07 14.30 -2.78
N MET A 209 -14.25 13.43 -2.16
CA MET A 209 -12.80 13.37 -2.35
C MET A 209 -12.11 14.72 -2.09
N GLU A 210 -12.60 15.46 -1.09
CA GLU A 210 -12.03 16.74 -0.64
C GLU A 210 -11.37 16.58 0.73
N LEU A 211 -10.33 17.38 1.00
CA LEU A 211 -9.71 17.45 2.33
C LEU A 211 -10.69 18.06 3.33
N ASP A 212 -10.83 17.43 4.49
CA ASP A 212 -11.68 17.92 5.59
C ASP A 212 -10.90 18.76 6.62
N GLY A 213 -9.58 18.85 6.46
CA GLY A 213 -8.66 19.56 7.36
C GLY A 213 -8.18 18.74 8.56
N GLY A 214 -8.55 17.47 8.64
CA GLY A 214 -8.07 16.49 9.60
C GLY A 214 -6.61 16.09 9.34
N ARG A 215 -5.87 15.87 10.43
CA ARG A 215 -4.51 15.35 10.40
C ARG A 215 -4.18 14.61 11.68
N VAL A 216 -3.65 13.40 11.56
CA VAL A 216 -3.07 12.63 12.65
C VAL A 216 -1.56 12.65 12.53
N ASP A 217 -0.87 13.32 13.45
CA ASP A 217 0.58 13.52 13.39
C ASP A 217 1.36 12.29 13.89
N LEU A 218 2.05 11.60 12.99
CA LEU A 218 2.86 10.43 13.34
C LEU A 218 4.35 10.77 13.47
N THR A 219 4.75 12.02 13.20
CA THR A 219 6.15 12.48 13.40
C THR A 219 6.59 12.39 14.85
N VAL A 220 5.67 12.30 15.80
CA VAL A 220 5.94 12.02 17.22
C VAL A 220 6.69 10.70 17.44
N PHE A 221 6.63 9.79 16.48
CA PHE A 221 7.35 8.51 16.49
C PHE A 221 8.65 8.53 15.68
N SER A 222 8.99 9.65 15.03
CA SER A 222 10.29 9.86 14.39
C SER A 222 11.36 10.13 15.46
N GLU A 223 12.60 9.71 15.20
CA GLU A 223 13.69 9.90 16.16
C GLU A 223 15.07 10.00 15.49
N THR A 224 16.10 10.27 16.28
CA THR A 224 17.50 10.09 15.86
C THR A 224 18.05 8.89 16.58
N VAL A 225 18.54 7.91 15.82
CA VAL A 225 19.15 6.68 16.33
C VAL A 225 20.64 6.66 16.08
N THR A 226 21.36 5.83 16.82
CA THR A 226 22.74 5.48 16.47
C THR A 226 22.73 4.40 15.40
N GLY A 227 23.25 4.74 14.22
CA GLY A 227 23.42 3.84 13.08
C GLY A 227 24.88 3.75 12.65
N LEU A 228 25.12 3.34 11.40
CA LEU A 228 26.44 3.26 10.77
C LEU A 228 26.49 4.15 9.53
N ASP A 229 27.62 4.81 9.28
CA ASP A 229 27.88 5.49 8.02
C ASP A 229 28.37 4.52 6.92
N GLY A 230 28.66 5.06 5.72
CA GLY A 230 29.17 4.27 4.59
C GLY A 230 30.54 3.62 4.84
N GLU A 231 31.27 4.03 5.89
CA GLU A 231 32.53 3.43 6.32
C GLU A 231 32.35 2.40 7.45
N GLY A 232 31.11 2.20 7.93
CA GLY A 232 30.76 1.31 9.03
C GLY A 232 31.06 1.90 10.41
N MET A 233 31.19 3.22 10.52
CA MET A 233 31.43 3.93 11.78
C MET A 233 30.11 4.41 12.39
N GLU A 234 30.02 4.40 13.73
CA GLU A 234 28.82 4.90 14.42
C GLU A 234 28.53 6.37 14.05
N THR A 235 27.29 6.65 13.68
CA THR A 235 26.80 7.98 13.32
C THR A 235 25.36 8.18 13.78
N ASP A 236 24.94 9.43 13.92
CA ASP A 236 23.54 9.78 14.16
C ASP A 236 22.76 9.67 12.85
N VAL A 237 21.62 8.97 12.87
CA VAL A 237 20.74 8.77 11.72
C VAL A 237 19.34 9.24 12.08
N ALA A 238 18.83 10.22 11.33
CA ALA A 238 17.44 10.64 11.43
C ALA A 238 16.54 9.59 10.80
N VAL A 239 15.58 9.09 11.57
CA VAL A 239 14.62 8.05 11.19
C VAL A 239 13.22 8.65 11.22
N ALA A 240 12.47 8.49 10.12
CA ALA A 240 11.07 8.90 10.03
C ALA A 240 10.13 7.74 10.40
N ALA A 241 8.99 8.04 11.00
CA ALA A 241 7.93 7.06 11.25
C ALA A 241 6.91 7.04 10.10
N ARG A 242 7.27 6.35 9.02
CA ARG A 242 6.58 6.38 7.73
C ARG A 242 5.34 5.48 7.77
N PRO A 243 4.11 6.02 7.77
CA PRO A 243 2.90 5.20 7.78
C PRO A 243 2.68 4.53 6.42
N ASP A 244 2.45 3.23 6.42
CA ASP A 244 2.20 2.46 5.20
C ASP A 244 0.73 1.98 5.16
N ALA A 245 0.44 0.79 5.70
CA ALA A 245 -0.92 0.24 5.71
C ALA A 245 -1.76 0.73 6.91
N ILE A 246 -3.07 0.89 6.68
CA ILE A 246 -4.06 1.27 7.70
C ILE A 246 -5.10 0.16 7.82
N VAL A 247 -5.43 -0.26 9.04
CA VAL A 247 -6.52 -1.21 9.28
C VAL A 247 -7.41 -0.72 10.41
N ARG A 248 -8.71 -0.57 10.14
CA ARG A 248 -9.67 -0.23 11.17
C ARG A 248 -10.05 -1.42 12.06
N ARG A 249 -10.15 -1.18 13.36
CA ARG A 249 -10.69 -2.09 14.38
C ARG A 249 -11.60 -1.33 15.34
N GLY A 250 -12.91 -1.46 15.14
CA GLY A 250 -13.91 -0.71 15.90
C GLY A 250 -13.74 0.80 15.71
N ASP A 251 -13.52 1.51 16.82
CA ASP A 251 -13.32 2.96 16.85
C ASP A 251 -11.83 3.37 16.75
N PHE A 252 -10.96 2.44 16.37
CA PHE A 252 -9.52 2.66 16.25
C PHE A 252 -8.98 2.32 14.87
N LEU A 253 -7.89 2.98 14.49
CA LEU A 253 -7.03 2.56 13.37
C LEU A 253 -5.73 1.97 13.93
N VAL A 254 -5.29 0.87 13.34
CA VAL A 254 -3.93 0.37 13.50
C VAL A 254 -3.14 0.74 12.25
N VAL A 255 -2.07 1.51 12.41
CA VAL A 255 -1.23 1.99 11.32
C VAL A 255 0.16 1.37 11.44
N GLY A 256 0.60 0.64 10.42
CA GLY A 256 1.96 0.11 10.37
C GLY A 256 2.97 1.22 10.10
N LEU A 257 4.12 1.17 10.77
CA LEU A 257 5.17 2.18 10.63
C LEU A 257 6.47 1.55 10.16
N ASP A 258 6.96 2.03 9.03
CA ASP A 258 8.35 1.87 8.64
C ASP A 258 9.20 2.94 9.33
N ARG A 259 10.11 2.51 10.19
CA ARG A 259 10.98 3.39 10.99
C ARG A 259 12.40 3.31 10.46
N ILE A 260 12.58 3.89 9.28
CA ILE A 260 13.82 3.85 8.49
C ILE A 260 14.35 5.26 8.21
N PRO A 261 15.59 5.40 7.69
CA PRO A 261 16.23 6.71 7.52
C PRO A 261 15.38 7.68 6.70
N VAL A 262 15.44 8.96 7.04
CA VAL A 262 14.84 10.03 6.22
C VAL A 262 15.45 10.04 4.83
N ASP A 263 16.78 9.94 4.75
CA ASP A 263 17.53 9.81 3.50
C ASP A 263 17.70 8.33 3.15
N LEU A 264 16.75 7.78 2.39
CA LEU A 264 16.71 6.37 1.99
C LEU A 264 17.91 5.97 1.10
N PHE A 265 18.44 6.92 0.33
CA PHE A 265 19.56 6.74 -0.60
C PHE A 265 20.90 7.19 -0.02
N GLY A 266 20.90 7.72 1.20
CA GLY A 266 22.08 8.12 1.93
C GLY A 266 22.99 6.95 2.27
N GLU A 267 24.25 7.26 2.59
CA GLU A 267 25.23 6.27 3.03
C GLU A 267 25.01 5.84 4.48
N ALA A 268 24.35 6.68 5.29
CA ALA A 268 24.06 6.39 6.69
C ALA A 268 22.85 5.44 6.84
N ARG A 269 23.02 4.41 7.65
CA ARG A 269 22.05 3.33 7.86
C ARG A 269 21.72 3.22 9.34
N GLY A 270 20.43 3.18 9.65
CA GLY A 270 19.90 3.07 11.00
C GLY A 270 18.40 2.81 10.93
N TYR A 271 17.84 2.24 11.98
CA TYR A 271 16.41 2.00 12.07
C TYR A 271 15.94 2.25 13.50
N GLY A 272 14.69 2.66 13.64
CA GLY A 272 14.02 2.69 14.93
C GLY A 272 13.42 1.33 15.28
N ASP A 273 13.29 1.04 16.56
CA ASP A 273 12.56 -0.15 17.04
C ASP A 273 11.18 -0.27 16.40
N GLY A 274 10.77 -1.50 16.08
CA GLY A 274 9.50 -1.81 15.44
C GLY A 274 8.32 -1.25 16.21
N ARG A 275 7.38 -0.63 15.48
CA ARG A 275 6.22 0.03 16.06
C ARG A 275 5.06 0.03 15.08
N ALA A 276 3.84 -0.04 15.60
CA ALA A 276 2.62 0.42 14.93
C ALA A 276 2.00 1.56 15.75
N ALA A 277 1.12 2.36 15.15
CA ALA A 277 0.35 3.37 15.87
C ALA A 277 -1.09 2.90 16.05
N LEU A 278 -1.63 3.07 17.26
CA LEU A 278 -3.07 3.04 17.50
C LEU A 278 -3.59 4.47 17.44
N VAL A 279 -4.55 4.73 16.56
CA VAL A 279 -5.21 6.04 16.43
C VAL A 279 -6.64 5.91 16.94
N ASP A 280 -7.03 6.77 17.89
CA ASP A 280 -8.43 6.89 18.33
C ASP A 280 -9.19 7.80 17.35
N LEU A 281 -10.24 7.27 16.70
CA LEU A 281 -11.04 8.04 15.75
C LEU A 281 -11.88 9.15 16.42
N ALA A 282 -12.14 9.07 17.73
CA ALA A 282 -12.96 10.04 18.43
C ALA A 282 -12.26 11.40 18.60
N ASP A 283 -10.94 11.42 18.74
CA ASP A 283 -10.16 12.63 18.99
C ASP A 283 -8.84 12.75 18.20
N GLY A 284 -8.47 11.73 17.42
CA GLY A 284 -7.24 11.69 16.63
C GLY A 284 -5.97 11.50 17.47
N SER A 285 -6.09 11.11 18.75
CA SER A 285 -4.94 10.80 19.59
C SER A 285 -4.21 9.54 19.12
N VAL A 286 -2.90 9.49 19.37
CA VAL A 286 -2.03 8.40 18.92
C VAL A 286 -1.26 7.79 20.08
N GLU A 287 -1.31 6.47 20.18
CA GLU A 287 -0.56 5.68 21.14
C GLU A 287 0.40 4.73 20.40
N PRO A 288 1.65 4.56 20.87
CA PRO A 288 2.58 3.62 20.27
C PRO A 288 2.24 2.18 20.66
N ILE A 289 2.23 1.28 19.67
CA ILE A 289 2.25 -0.17 19.88
C ILE A 289 3.69 -0.63 19.67
N GLU A 290 4.40 -0.92 20.76
CA GLU A 290 5.81 -1.29 20.71
C GLU A 290 5.98 -2.77 20.27
N LEU A 291 6.75 -2.99 19.20
CA LEU A 291 7.05 -4.30 18.64
C LEU A 291 8.54 -4.60 18.83
N SER A 292 8.98 -4.59 20.10
CA SER A 292 10.39 -4.67 20.47
C SER A 292 11.14 -5.82 19.77
N GLY A 293 12.37 -5.52 19.34
CA GLY A 293 13.24 -6.47 18.65
C GLY A 293 12.90 -6.70 17.17
N LEU A 294 11.82 -6.10 16.65
CA LEU A 294 11.50 -6.08 15.23
C LEU A 294 11.83 -4.71 14.64
N ALA A 295 11.81 -4.59 13.30
CA ALA A 295 12.00 -3.34 12.60
C ALA A 295 11.19 -3.32 11.29
N ASN A 296 10.94 -2.11 10.79
CA ASN A 296 10.25 -1.87 9.51
C ASN A 296 8.89 -2.58 9.42
N CYS A 297 7.94 -2.12 10.24
CA CYS A 297 6.66 -2.77 10.50
C CYS A 297 5.48 -2.04 9.82
N GLY A 298 5.67 -1.57 8.60
CA GLY A 298 4.67 -0.85 7.79
C GLY A 298 3.46 -1.69 7.38
N SER A 299 3.63 -3.01 7.24
CA SER A 299 2.56 -3.90 6.76
C SER A 299 1.63 -4.32 7.90
N VAL A 300 0.33 -4.02 7.74
CA VAL A 300 -0.73 -4.46 8.66
C VAL A 300 -1.87 -5.02 7.84
N GLN A 301 -2.42 -6.15 8.27
CA GLN A 301 -3.60 -6.74 7.65
C GLN A 301 -4.62 -7.20 8.68
N ALA A 302 -5.88 -7.11 8.26
CA ALA A 302 -6.99 -7.65 9.01
C ALA A 302 -6.92 -9.18 9.10
N VAL A 303 -7.19 -9.76 10.28
CA VAL A 303 -7.46 -11.20 10.39
C VAL A 303 -8.88 -11.49 9.87
N PRO A 304 -9.06 -12.34 8.83
CA PRO A 304 -10.38 -12.65 8.30
C PRO A 304 -11.32 -13.20 9.37
N GLY A 305 -12.55 -12.66 9.41
CA GLY A 305 -13.58 -13.06 10.37
C GLY A 305 -13.38 -12.53 11.80
N SER A 306 -12.33 -11.75 12.07
CA SER A 306 -12.11 -11.09 13.36
C SER A 306 -12.38 -9.58 13.27
N GLU A 307 -13.14 -9.06 14.23
CA GLU A 307 -13.41 -7.62 14.36
C GLU A 307 -12.33 -6.87 15.17
N THR A 308 -11.45 -7.60 15.86
CA THR A 308 -10.49 -7.04 16.83
C THR A 308 -9.04 -7.29 16.47
N ASP A 309 -8.75 -8.32 15.67
CA ASP A 309 -7.38 -8.82 15.53
C ASP A 309 -6.77 -8.39 14.19
N VAL A 310 -5.50 -7.98 14.22
CA VAL A 310 -4.67 -7.64 13.04
C VAL A 310 -3.34 -8.39 13.11
N ILE A 311 -2.71 -8.59 11.96
CA ILE A 311 -1.33 -9.07 11.88
C ILE A 311 -0.45 -7.96 11.33
N VAL A 312 0.63 -7.67 12.05
CA VAL A 312 1.69 -6.75 11.63
C VAL A 312 2.86 -7.58 11.09
N ALA A 313 3.29 -7.28 9.87
CA ALA A 313 4.49 -7.82 9.27
C ALA A 313 5.63 -6.80 9.38
N CYS A 314 6.73 -7.24 9.99
CA CYS A 314 7.96 -6.49 10.10
C CYS A 314 9.00 -7.13 9.17
N SER A 315 9.36 -6.45 8.08
CA SER A 315 10.33 -6.96 7.11
C SER A 315 11.75 -7.05 7.68
N GLY A 316 12.03 -6.31 8.75
CA GLY A 316 13.36 -6.17 9.32
C GLY A 316 14.20 -5.14 8.55
N TYR A 317 15.34 -4.78 9.14
CA TYR A 317 16.28 -3.81 8.56
C TYR A 317 17.72 -4.16 8.94
N SER A 318 18.67 -3.97 8.03
CA SER A 318 20.11 -4.09 8.34
C SER A 318 20.83 -2.75 8.34
N THR A 319 21.69 -2.53 9.33
CA THR A 319 22.63 -1.40 9.37
C THR A 319 23.87 -1.60 8.51
N MET A 320 24.14 -2.82 8.01
CA MET A 320 25.36 -3.15 7.27
C MET A 320 25.26 -2.88 5.77
N GLY A 321 24.04 -2.70 5.26
CA GLY A 321 23.77 -2.38 3.86
C GLY A 321 22.60 -3.16 3.28
N PHE A 322 22.17 -2.74 2.09
CA PHE A 322 21.07 -3.38 1.35
C PHE A 322 21.38 -4.85 1.02
N GLY A 323 20.43 -5.74 1.27
CA GLY A 323 20.56 -7.17 0.97
C GLY A 323 21.45 -7.93 1.97
N ASP A 324 21.79 -7.32 3.11
CA ASP A 324 22.33 -8.05 4.25
C ASP A 324 21.21 -8.84 4.94
N ALA A 325 20.88 -9.98 4.33
CA ALA A 325 19.83 -10.88 4.79
C ALA A 325 20.04 -11.36 6.24
N ALA A 326 21.28 -11.40 6.73
CA ALA A 326 21.55 -11.76 8.11
C ALA A 326 21.11 -10.66 9.08
N GLY A 327 21.44 -9.39 8.79
CA GLY A 327 21.01 -8.25 9.59
C GLY A 327 19.51 -8.03 9.55
N GLU A 328 18.89 -8.12 8.36
CA GLU A 328 17.44 -8.01 8.18
C GLU A 328 16.71 -9.07 9.02
N ARG A 329 17.13 -10.35 8.90
CA ARG A 329 16.57 -11.47 9.66
C ARG A 329 16.52 -11.21 11.17
N MET A 330 17.53 -10.54 11.73
CA MET A 330 17.59 -10.30 13.17
C MET A 330 16.41 -9.49 13.71
N THR A 331 15.72 -8.75 12.84
CA THR A 331 14.62 -7.85 13.18
C THR A 331 13.34 -8.14 12.37
N THR A 332 13.30 -9.25 11.64
CA THR A 332 12.12 -9.71 10.91
C THR A 332 11.17 -10.49 11.82
N GLY A 333 9.86 -10.25 11.66
CA GLY A 333 8.86 -11.04 12.36
C GLY A 333 7.42 -10.73 11.96
N LEU A 334 6.50 -11.47 12.57
CA LEU A 334 5.06 -11.32 12.46
C LEU A 334 4.47 -11.22 13.86
N VAL A 335 3.52 -10.31 14.06
CA VAL A 335 2.87 -10.13 15.36
C VAL A 335 1.36 -10.04 15.16
N ARG A 336 0.60 -10.89 15.86
CA ARG A 336 -0.85 -10.73 15.98
C ARG A 336 -1.14 -9.83 17.17
N LEU A 337 -1.86 -8.75 16.89
CA LEU A 337 -2.37 -7.83 17.88
C LEU A 337 -3.88 -7.98 18.00
N ARG A 338 -4.41 -7.83 19.21
CA ARG A 338 -5.83 -7.65 19.48
C ARG A 338 -6.06 -6.24 19.99
N VAL A 339 -7.05 -5.56 19.43
CA VAL A 339 -7.52 -4.24 19.87
C VAL A 339 -8.85 -4.40 20.58
N SER A 340 -8.93 -4.00 21.85
CA SER A 340 -10.18 -4.02 22.62
C SER A 340 -11.11 -2.88 22.19
N ALA A 341 -12.38 -2.96 22.60
CA ALA A 341 -13.34 -1.88 22.37
C ALA A 341 -12.98 -0.59 23.13
N GLU A 342 -12.16 -0.69 24.18
CA GLU A 342 -11.66 0.43 24.97
C GLU A 342 -10.30 0.96 24.48
N GLY A 343 -9.75 0.41 23.40
CA GLY A 343 -8.45 0.82 22.85
C GLY A 343 -7.24 0.18 23.54
N GLU A 344 -7.44 -0.85 24.36
CA GLU A 344 -6.32 -1.62 24.91
C GLU A 344 -5.78 -2.58 23.83
N VAL A 345 -4.47 -2.55 23.60
CA VAL A 345 -3.80 -3.42 22.63
C VAL A 345 -3.02 -4.52 23.36
N SER A 346 -3.25 -5.78 22.98
CA SER A 346 -2.46 -6.93 23.45
C SER A 346 -1.78 -7.65 22.29
N GLU A 347 -0.53 -8.04 22.50
CA GLU A 347 0.17 -9.01 21.65
C GLU A 347 -0.31 -10.42 22.01
N GLU A 348 -0.99 -11.06 21.06
CA GLU A 348 -1.58 -12.39 21.26
C GLU A 348 -0.66 -13.51 20.76
N GLN A 349 0.11 -13.24 19.71
CA GLN A 349 1.03 -14.20 19.10
C GLN A 349 2.18 -13.47 18.41
N ARG A 350 3.36 -14.08 18.44
CA ARG A 350 4.54 -13.61 17.71
C ARG A 350 5.26 -14.78 17.04
N TRP A 351 5.78 -14.51 15.85
CA TRP A 351 6.80 -15.31 15.21
C TRP A 351 7.96 -14.39 14.88
N ALA A 352 9.18 -14.72 15.34
CA ALA A 352 10.38 -14.01 14.95
C ALA A 352 11.28 -14.94 14.12
N ALA A 353 11.90 -14.41 13.07
CA ALA A 353 12.81 -15.20 12.25
C ALA A 353 14.05 -15.71 13.02
N THR A 354 14.32 -15.13 14.19
CA THR A 354 15.40 -15.52 15.12
C THR A 354 15.02 -16.66 16.06
N ASP A 355 13.75 -17.09 16.12
CA ASP A 355 13.32 -18.19 16.96
C ASP A 355 13.85 -19.56 16.47
N ASP A 356 14.11 -19.66 15.16
CA ASP A 356 14.72 -20.83 14.51
C ASP A 356 15.60 -20.36 13.34
N ASP A 357 16.90 -20.70 13.38
CA ASP A 357 17.91 -20.35 12.36
C ASP A 357 17.57 -20.88 10.96
N ASP A 358 16.77 -21.95 10.88
CA ASP A 358 16.34 -22.55 9.61
C ASP A 358 15.06 -21.92 9.04
N SER A 359 14.42 -20.98 9.77
CA SER A 359 13.20 -20.31 9.31
C SER A 359 13.42 -19.59 7.98
N ILE A 360 12.43 -19.64 7.09
CA ILE A 360 12.38 -18.87 5.86
C ILE A 360 11.76 -17.51 6.16
N VAL A 361 12.46 -16.43 5.83
CA VAL A 361 11.96 -15.06 5.96
C VAL A 361 10.94 -14.80 4.85
N ALA A 362 9.66 -15.00 5.16
CA ALA A 362 8.55 -14.92 4.21
C ALA A 362 7.46 -13.97 4.73
N VAL A 363 7.79 -12.70 4.87
CA VAL A 363 6.88 -11.67 5.41
C VAL A 363 6.47 -10.61 4.38
N GLY A 364 7.10 -10.59 3.20
CA GLY A 364 6.71 -9.72 2.09
C GLY A 364 5.44 -10.22 1.41
N GLY A 365 4.63 -9.32 0.85
CA GLY A 365 3.40 -9.69 0.14
C GLY A 365 2.45 -10.56 0.98
N LEU A 366 2.42 -10.34 2.30
CA LEU A 366 1.68 -11.13 3.27
C LEU A 366 0.21 -11.30 2.85
N VAL A 367 -0.37 -12.46 3.14
CA VAL A 367 -1.80 -12.73 3.09
C VAL A 367 -2.19 -13.43 4.38
N VAL A 368 -3.05 -12.81 5.16
CA VAL A 368 -3.57 -13.41 6.40
C VAL A 368 -4.70 -14.38 6.05
N LEU A 369 -4.50 -15.67 6.34
CA LEU A 369 -5.51 -16.72 6.10
C LEU A 369 -6.40 -16.92 7.33
N GLY A 370 -5.88 -16.60 8.52
CA GLY A 370 -6.60 -16.69 9.79
C GLY A 370 -5.74 -16.21 10.95
N GLU A 371 -6.17 -16.54 12.17
CA GLU A 371 -5.57 -16.05 13.42
C GLU A 371 -4.06 -16.33 13.55
N ASP A 372 -3.59 -17.52 13.20
CA ASP A 372 -2.17 -17.90 13.31
C ASP A 372 -1.59 -18.39 11.99
N ASP A 373 -2.32 -18.26 10.89
CA ASP A 373 -1.96 -18.87 9.61
C ASP A 373 -1.86 -17.79 8.55
N VAL A 374 -0.66 -17.64 8.00
CA VAL A 374 -0.36 -16.64 6.98
C VAL A 374 0.38 -17.28 5.82
N VAL A 375 0.27 -16.65 4.67
CA VAL A 375 1.15 -16.90 3.53
C VAL A 375 1.95 -15.65 3.25
N GLY A 376 3.25 -15.79 3.00
CA GLY A 376 4.08 -14.68 2.58
C GLY A 376 5.10 -15.10 1.53
N VAL A 377 5.69 -14.10 0.91
CA VAL A 377 6.74 -14.25 -0.09
C VAL A 377 8.09 -14.14 0.59
N ALA A 378 8.90 -15.18 0.44
CA ALA A 378 10.31 -15.13 0.67
C ALA A 378 11.00 -14.73 -0.63
N PRO A 379 11.57 -13.52 -0.72
CA PRO A 379 12.23 -13.08 -1.93
C PRO A 379 13.44 -13.97 -2.23
N GLY A 380 13.70 -14.12 -3.52
CA GLY A 380 14.88 -14.73 -4.06
C GLY A 380 16.12 -13.87 -3.90
N ASN A 381 17.15 -14.17 -4.68
CA ASN A 381 18.34 -13.36 -4.79
C ASN A 381 18.72 -13.16 -6.26
N PHE A 382 19.68 -12.27 -6.51
CA PHE A 382 20.19 -11.99 -7.85
C PHE A 382 21.08 -13.09 -8.45
N ALA A 383 21.28 -14.21 -7.73
CA ALA A 383 22.20 -15.26 -8.11
C ALA A 383 21.45 -16.49 -8.63
N ASP A 384 20.78 -17.21 -7.72
CA ASP A 384 20.30 -18.57 -7.96
C ASP A 384 19.10 -19.00 -7.10
N VAL A 385 18.59 -18.12 -6.23
CA VAL A 385 17.42 -18.39 -5.40
C VAL A 385 16.23 -17.67 -5.99
N ASN A 386 15.21 -18.42 -6.38
CA ASN A 386 13.92 -17.88 -6.82
C ASN A 386 13.03 -17.54 -5.61
N ASP A 387 11.99 -16.74 -5.86
CA ASP A 387 10.98 -16.45 -4.85
C ASP A 387 10.26 -17.72 -4.42
N ARG A 388 9.89 -17.77 -3.14
CA ARG A 388 9.11 -18.85 -2.56
C ARG A 388 7.88 -18.29 -1.87
N LEU A 389 6.74 -18.91 -2.15
CA LEU A 389 5.52 -18.71 -1.39
C LEU A 389 5.54 -19.66 -0.20
N VAL A 390 5.43 -19.13 1.01
CA VAL A 390 5.58 -19.90 2.25
C VAL A 390 4.36 -19.69 3.12
N ARG A 391 3.74 -20.79 3.54
CA ARG A 391 2.74 -20.79 4.61
C ARG A 391 3.47 -20.87 5.95
N THR A 392 3.14 -19.98 6.87
CA THR A 392 3.72 -19.93 8.22
C THR A 392 2.59 -20.04 9.24
N ASN A 393 2.68 -21.05 10.10
CA ASN A 393 1.86 -21.11 11.31
C ASN A 393 2.59 -20.38 12.45
N MET A 394 2.13 -19.18 12.80
CA MET A 394 2.78 -18.30 13.78
C MET A 394 2.82 -18.89 15.19
N ALA A 395 1.84 -19.70 15.57
CA ALA A 395 1.77 -20.33 16.89
C ALA A 395 2.82 -21.43 17.09
N THR A 396 3.21 -22.11 16.03
CA THR A 396 4.15 -23.25 16.08
C THR A 396 5.51 -22.97 15.44
N GLY A 397 5.60 -21.92 14.64
CA GLY A 397 6.76 -21.61 13.79
C GLY A 397 6.92 -22.55 12.60
N VAL A 398 5.99 -23.49 12.36
CA VAL A 398 6.06 -24.43 11.25
C VAL A 398 5.87 -23.68 9.94
N GLN A 399 6.79 -23.91 8.99
CA GLN A 399 6.76 -23.33 7.67
C GLN A 399 6.71 -24.39 6.57
N GLU A 400 5.89 -24.13 5.56
CA GLU A 400 5.74 -24.97 4.37
C GLU A 400 5.94 -24.12 3.12
N VAL A 401 6.88 -24.51 2.26
CA VAL A 401 7.00 -23.92 0.92
C VAL A 401 5.84 -24.45 0.08
N VAL A 402 4.85 -23.59 -0.16
CA VAL A 402 3.67 -23.89 -0.98
C VAL A 402 4.07 -23.92 -2.45
N ALA A 403 4.96 -23.01 -2.84
CA ALA A 403 5.42 -22.90 -4.20
C ALA A 403 6.76 -22.16 -4.36
N THR A 404 7.39 -22.36 -5.50
CA THR A 404 8.59 -21.64 -5.95
C THR A 404 8.30 -21.03 -7.32
N ALA A 405 8.62 -19.75 -7.51
CA ALA A 405 8.45 -19.06 -8.78
C ALA A 405 9.54 -19.42 -9.79
N GLY A 406 9.36 -19.01 -11.05
CA GLY A 406 10.36 -19.19 -12.11
C GLY A 406 11.50 -18.18 -12.07
N GLY A 407 11.42 -17.14 -11.22
CA GLY A 407 12.44 -16.12 -11.04
C GLY A 407 12.51 -15.54 -9.63
N SER A 408 13.35 -14.53 -9.47
CA SER A 408 13.52 -13.76 -8.22
C SER A 408 12.82 -12.42 -8.35
N PHE A 409 12.19 -11.97 -7.26
CA PHE A 409 11.47 -10.70 -7.15
C PHE A 409 10.31 -10.58 -8.17
N VAL A 410 9.60 -11.69 -8.35
CA VAL A 410 8.48 -11.87 -9.29
C VAL A 410 7.17 -12.21 -8.60
N LEU A 411 7.19 -12.77 -7.38
CA LEU A 411 5.97 -12.94 -6.59
C LEU A 411 5.65 -11.63 -5.87
N GLY A 412 4.39 -11.21 -5.94
CA GLY A 412 3.91 -10.00 -5.29
C GLY A 412 2.88 -10.24 -4.19
N GLY A 413 2.22 -9.16 -3.76
CA GLY A 413 1.16 -9.22 -2.72
C GLY A 413 -0.08 -9.94 -3.23
N GLY A 414 -0.50 -10.99 -2.53
CA GLY A 414 -1.68 -11.78 -2.86
C GLY A 414 -2.95 -11.32 -2.13
N ALA A 415 -4.06 -12.00 -2.41
CA ALA A 415 -5.33 -11.80 -1.71
C ALA A 415 -6.05 -13.13 -1.48
N THR A 416 -6.95 -13.15 -0.49
CA THR A 416 -7.82 -14.30 -0.20
C THR A 416 -9.27 -13.86 -0.08
N ASP A 417 -10.21 -14.76 -0.39
CA ASP A 417 -11.65 -14.57 -0.12
C ASP A 417 -12.03 -14.90 1.34
N GLY A 418 -11.08 -15.40 2.15
CA GLY A 418 -11.33 -15.90 3.51
C GLY A 418 -12.17 -17.18 3.58
N ALA A 419 -12.59 -17.75 2.44
CA ALA A 419 -13.43 -18.93 2.32
C ALA A 419 -12.73 -20.13 1.66
N GLY A 420 -11.51 -19.95 1.16
CA GLY A 420 -10.64 -21.02 0.68
C GLY A 420 -9.97 -20.74 -0.66
N LEU A 421 -10.09 -19.54 -1.21
CA LEU A 421 -9.35 -19.08 -2.39
C LEU A 421 -8.16 -18.22 -1.95
N LEU A 422 -6.99 -18.50 -2.52
CA LEU A 422 -5.81 -17.64 -2.43
C LEU A 422 -5.31 -17.36 -3.84
N LEU A 423 -5.13 -16.07 -4.14
CA LEU A 423 -4.60 -15.57 -5.41
C LEU A 423 -3.25 -14.92 -5.14
N VAL A 424 -2.23 -15.29 -5.93
CA VAL A 424 -0.88 -14.73 -5.81
C VAL A 424 -0.40 -14.28 -7.19
N PRO A 425 0.00 -13.01 -7.36
CA PRO A 425 0.54 -12.54 -8.63
C PRO A 425 1.94 -13.11 -8.84
N ASP A 426 2.22 -13.56 -10.05
CA ASP A 426 3.54 -14.03 -10.48
C ASP A 426 3.93 -13.32 -11.78
N ALA A 427 4.97 -12.50 -11.70
CA ALA A 427 5.52 -11.72 -12.79
C ALA A 427 6.68 -12.43 -13.53
N THR A 428 6.81 -13.75 -13.40
CA THR A 428 7.86 -14.52 -14.08
C THR A 428 7.83 -14.25 -15.58
N ASP A 429 8.96 -13.81 -16.14
CA ASP A 429 9.10 -13.47 -17.55
C ASP A 429 8.66 -14.62 -18.47
N GLY A 430 7.70 -14.35 -19.35
CA GLY A 430 7.15 -15.34 -20.29
C GLY A 430 6.14 -16.33 -19.70
N GLU A 431 5.93 -16.31 -18.38
CA GLU A 431 4.99 -17.16 -17.65
C GLU A 431 4.07 -16.35 -16.71
N ALA A 432 4.04 -15.02 -16.87
CA ALA A 432 3.32 -14.10 -16.00
C ALA A 432 1.82 -14.43 -15.92
N ALA A 433 1.33 -14.61 -14.70
CA ALA A 433 -0.03 -15.04 -14.41
C ALA A 433 -0.42 -14.78 -12.95
N VAL A 434 -1.71 -14.83 -12.66
CA VAL A 434 -2.22 -14.99 -11.30
C VAL A 434 -2.25 -16.48 -10.96
N ARG A 435 -1.50 -16.87 -9.94
CA ARG A 435 -1.50 -18.23 -9.40
C ARG A 435 -2.69 -18.40 -8.47
N VAL A 436 -3.41 -19.49 -8.67
CA VAL A 436 -4.67 -19.78 -7.97
C VAL A 436 -4.46 -20.97 -7.04
N PHE A 437 -4.80 -20.80 -5.77
CA PHE A 437 -4.67 -21.84 -4.77
C PHE A 437 -6.00 -22.07 -4.04
N THR A 438 -6.25 -23.33 -3.71
CA THR A 438 -7.28 -23.70 -2.73
C THR A 438 -6.64 -23.89 -1.37
N VAL A 439 -7.17 -23.22 -0.36
CA VAL A 439 -6.72 -23.25 1.03
C VAL A 439 -7.69 -24.10 1.85
N THR A 440 -7.16 -25.11 2.54
CA THR A 440 -7.86 -25.84 3.60
C THR A 440 -7.06 -25.77 4.89
N ALA A 441 -7.63 -26.26 5.99
CA ALA A 441 -6.91 -26.34 7.26
C ALA A 441 -5.60 -27.15 7.11
N GLU A 442 -5.62 -28.20 6.30
CA GLU A 442 -4.51 -29.14 6.16
C GLU A 442 -3.49 -28.78 5.08
N ALA A 443 -3.90 -28.08 4.01
CA ALA A 443 -3.04 -27.88 2.85
C ALA A 443 -3.42 -26.65 2.03
N ILE A 444 -2.44 -26.16 1.27
CA ILE A 444 -2.64 -25.19 0.19
C ILE A 444 -2.27 -25.90 -1.12
N THR A 445 -3.23 -26.01 -2.04
CA THR A 445 -3.04 -26.73 -3.31
C THR A 445 -3.18 -25.79 -4.50
N GLU A 446 -2.18 -25.79 -5.36
CA GLU A 446 -2.21 -25.00 -6.59
C GLU A 446 -3.18 -25.58 -7.62
N GLY A 447 -4.01 -24.71 -8.18
CA GLY A 447 -4.92 -24.97 -9.27
C GLY A 447 -4.34 -24.59 -10.62
N THR A 448 -5.19 -24.11 -11.53
CA THR A 448 -4.76 -23.60 -12.83
C THR A 448 -4.48 -22.11 -12.71
N ALA A 449 -3.27 -21.69 -13.06
CA ALA A 449 -2.91 -20.28 -13.14
C ALA A 449 -3.74 -19.56 -14.22
N LEU A 450 -4.03 -18.29 -13.97
CA LEU A 450 -4.87 -17.45 -14.80
C LEU A 450 -4.02 -16.38 -15.48
N PRO A 451 -3.95 -16.33 -16.81
CA PRO A 451 -3.41 -15.16 -17.49
C PRO A 451 -4.37 -13.99 -17.23
N VAL A 452 -3.85 -12.89 -16.71
CA VAL A 452 -4.63 -11.69 -16.38
C VAL A 452 -3.91 -10.47 -16.95
N GLY A 453 -4.68 -9.63 -17.63
CA GLY A 453 -4.20 -8.36 -18.17
C GLY A 453 -3.29 -8.47 -19.40
N PRO A 454 -2.82 -7.31 -19.89
CA PRO A 454 -1.90 -7.24 -21.02
C PRO A 454 -0.61 -7.98 -20.69
N THR A 455 -0.10 -8.78 -21.64
CA THR A 455 1.14 -9.53 -21.44
C THR A 455 2.38 -8.66 -21.20
N THR A 456 2.31 -7.37 -21.52
CA THR A 456 3.37 -6.39 -21.26
C THR A 456 3.34 -5.83 -19.84
N LEU A 457 2.25 -6.01 -19.09
CA LEU A 457 2.05 -5.49 -17.74
C LEU A 457 1.80 -6.68 -16.79
N PRO A 458 2.86 -7.39 -16.36
CA PRO A 458 2.70 -8.57 -15.53
C PRO A 458 2.04 -8.22 -14.19
N PRO A 459 1.26 -9.14 -13.59
CA PRO A 459 0.59 -8.88 -12.32
C PRO A 459 1.62 -8.70 -11.19
N ARG A 460 1.43 -7.66 -10.36
CA ARG A 460 2.32 -7.26 -9.26
C ARG A 460 1.65 -7.29 -7.90
N SER A 461 0.37 -6.98 -7.82
CA SER A 461 -0.39 -7.08 -6.57
C SER A 461 -1.86 -7.42 -6.83
N ILE A 462 -2.50 -8.03 -5.84
CA ILE A 462 -3.92 -8.38 -5.87
C ILE A 462 -4.55 -7.88 -4.57
N HIS A 463 -5.70 -7.24 -4.68
CA HIS A 463 -6.41 -6.65 -3.54
C HIS A 463 -7.87 -7.13 -3.52
N PRO A 464 -8.44 -7.47 -2.35
CA PRO A 464 -9.87 -7.73 -2.21
C PRO A 464 -10.69 -6.43 -2.41
N LEU A 465 -11.95 -6.56 -2.83
CA LEU A 465 -12.88 -5.45 -3.07
C LEU A 465 -14.15 -5.52 -2.21
#